data_AF-A0A951Z5J6-F1
#
_entry.id   AF-A0A951Z5J6-F1
#
_cell.length_a   1.000
_cell.length_b   1.000
_cell.length_c   1.000
_cell.angle_alpha   90.00
_cell.angle_beta   90.00
_cell.angle_gamma   90.00
#
_symmetry.space_group_name_H-M   'P 1'
#
loop_
_entity.id
_entity.type
_entity.pdbx_description
1 polymer ?
#
loop_
_entity_poly.entity_id
_entity_poly.type
_entity_poly.pdbx_seq_one_letter_code
_entity_poly.pdbx_strand_id
1 'polypeptide(L)' 'AEKTSYKGSCNRLVFDDATKQIRLTGNVLLETDRFTLSGGKGAESALVQLDDQLKVVSVELSGSPGESRMQGGGR' A
#
# COMPACT_ATOMS: atom_id res chain seq x y z
N ALA A 1 0.07 -20.14 -6.70
CA ALA A 1 -0.42 -18.82 -6.29
C ALA A 1 0.58 -17.79 -6.80
N GLU A 2 0.14 -16.82 -7.61
CA GLU A 2 1.01 -15.69 -8.00
C GLU A 2 1.47 -14.96 -6.75
N LYS A 3 2.77 -14.77 -6.61
CA LYS A 3 3.39 -14.10 -5.48
C LYS A 3 3.36 -12.60 -5.75
N THR A 4 2.32 -11.91 -5.33
CA THR A 4 2.25 -10.44 -5.46
C THR A 4 3.31 -9.82 -4.55
N SER A 5 4.26 -9.12 -5.15
CA SER A 5 5.30 -8.42 -4.40
C SER A 5 4.89 -6.96 -4.21
N TYR A 6 4.97 -6.48 -2.97
CA TYR A 6 4.72 -5.08 -2.61
C TYR A 6 6.07 -4.46 -2.24
N LYS A 7 6.46 -3.37 -2.90
CA LYS A 7 7.67 -2.59 -2.63
C LYS A 7 7.27 -1.16 -2.30
N GLY A 8 8.01 -0.47 -1.46
CA GLY A 8 7.60 0.87 -1.09
C GLY A 8 8.52 1.57 -0.12
N SER A 9 8.23 2.83 0.13
CA SER A 9 8.90 3.65 1.14
C SER A 9 7.87 4.35 2.01
N CYS A 10 8.23 4.59 3.27
CA CYS A 10 7.47 5.39 4.21
C CYS A 10 8.42 5.89 5.30
N ASN A 11 7.99 6.88 6.09
CA ASN A 11 8.77 7.36 7.23
C ASN A 11 8.68 6.39 8.41
N ARG A 12 7.53 5.72 8.58
CA ARG A 12 7.31 4.76 9.66
C ARG A 12 6.39 3.62 9.23
N LEU A 13 6.83 2.40 9.53
CA LEU A 13 6.08 1.15 9.40
C LEU A 13 5.80 0.57 10.78
N VAL A 14 4.55 0.19 11.03
CA VAL A 14 4.14 -0.55 12.22
C VAL A 14 3.39 -1.79 11.79
N PHE A 15 3.86 -2.96 12.21
CA PHE A 15 3.13 -4.22 12.05
C PHE A 15 2.49 -4.59 13.38
N ASP A 16 1.17 -4.79 13.35
CA ASP A 16 0.39 -5.30 14.47
C ASP A 16 -0.06 -6.73 14.14
N ASP A 17 0.56 -7.70 14.81
CA ASP A 17 0.28 -9.12 14.61
C ASP A 17 -1.09 -9.55 15.17
N ALA A 18 -1.62 -8.84 16.17
CA ALA A 18 -2.92 -9.17 16.76
C ALA A 18 -4.07 -8.80 15.82
N THR A 19 -3.97 -7.66 15.15
CA THR A 19 -4.96 -7.20 14.18
C THR A 19 -4.63 -7.58 12.74
N LYS A 20 -3.46 -8.18 12.50
CA LYS A 20 -2.94 -8.54 11.17
C LYS A 20 -2.88 -7.33 10.24
N GLN A 21 -2.47 -6.18 10.77
CA GLN A 21 -2.39 -4.92 10.05
C GLN A 21 -0.97 -4.42 9.92
N ILE A 22 -0.62 -3.91 8.73
CA ILE A 22 0.59 -3.09 8.53
C ILE A 22 0.15 -1.65 8.30
N ARG A 23 0.61 -0.74 9.15
CA ARG A 23 0.38 0.70 9.04
C ARG A 23 1.64 1.38 8.54
N LEU A 24 1.54 2.02 7.39
CA LEU A 24 2.58 2.87 6.81
C LEU A 24 2.18 4.32 7.06
N THR A 25 3.11 5.18 7.48
CA THR A 25 2.84 6.59 7.73
C THR A 25 3.99 7.48 7.25
N GLY A 26 3.64 8.64 6.72
CA GLY A 26 4.55 9.65 6.17
C GLY A 26 5.17 9.25 4.84
N ASN A 27 4.96 10.09 3.81
CA ASN A 27 5.53 9.93 2.47
C ASN A 27 5.39 8.51 1.90
N VAL A 28 4.19 7.91 2.02
CA VAL A 28 3.99 6.52 1.63
C VAL A 28 4.00 6.39 0.10
N LEU A 29 4.90 5.56 -0.40
CA LEU A 29 4.95 5.07 -1.78
C LEU A 29 4.80 3.55 -1.75
N LEU A 30 3.88 3.00 -2.55
CA LEU A 30 3.67 1.56 -2.65
C LEU A 30 3.56 1.13 -4.12
N GLU A 31 4.44 0.27 -4.55
CA GLU A 31 4.53 -0.29 -5.90
C GLU A 31 4.22 -1.79 -5.84
N THR A 32 3.39 -2.26 -6.77
CA THR A 32 3.05 -3.67 -6.90
C THR A 32 3.09 -4.06 -8.36
N ASP A 33 3.22 -5.36 -8.63
CA ASP A 33 3.24 -5.90 -10.00
C ASP A 33 1.92 -5.63 -10.78
N ARG A 34 0.83 -5.31 -10.07
CA ARG A 34 -0.50 -5.07 -10.64
C ARG A 34 -0.90 -3.59 -10.68
N PHE A 35 -0.26 -2.76 -9.88
CA PHE A 35 -0.51 -1.32 -9.82
C PHE A 35 0.67 -0.61 -9.14
N THR A 36 1.00 0.59 -9.63
CA THR A 36 1.82 1.55 -8.90
C THR A 36 0.88 2.50 -8.16
N LEU A 37 0.84 2.40 -6.83
CA LEU A 37 0.16 3.36 -5.97
C LEU A 37 1.17 4.42 -5.52
N SER A 38 1.35 5.41 -6.39
CA SER A 38 1.96 6.67 -5.99
C SER A 38 0.86 7.56 -5.44
N GLY A 39 0.78 7.70 -4.11
CA GLY A 39 0.13 8.87 -3.53
C GLY A 39 1.00 10.06 -3.90
N GLY A 40 0.63 10.81 -4.94
CA GLY A 40 1.37 11.99 -5.36
C GLY A 40 1.51 12.93 -4.17
N LYS A 41 2.75 13.43 -3.96
CA LYS A 41 3.13 14.20 -2.77
C LYS A 41 2.55 13.63 -1.46
N GLY A 42 2.75 12.33 -1.24
CA GLY A 42 2.65 11.72 0.08
C GLY A 42 1.22 11.36 0.46
N ALA A 43 0.83 10.11 0.19
CA ALA A 43 -0.14 9.49 1.07
C ALA A 43 0.42 9.59 2.50
N GLU A 44 -0.31 10.27 3.38
CA GLU A 44 0.10 10.48 4.77
C GLU A 44 0.09 9.14 5.52
N SER A 45 -0.74 8.20 5.08
CA SER A 45 -0.78 6.86 5.61
C SER A 45 -1.30 5.82 4.60
N ALA A 46 -0.92 4.56 4.84
CA ALA A 46 -1.54 3.39 4.24
C ALA A 46 -1.84 2.36 5.33
N LEU A 47 -2.97 1.68 5.21
CA LEU A 47 -3.33 0.52 5.99
C LEU A 47 -3.36 -0.69 5.07
N VAL A 48 -2.52 -1.67 5.34
CA VAL A 48 -2.51 -2.96 4.65
C VAL A 48 -3.10 -3.98 5.59
N GLN A 49 -4.21 -4.61 5.21
CA GLN A 49 -4.80 -5.72 5.96
C GLN A 49 -4.23 -7.04 5.43
N LEU A 50 -3.86 -7.91 6.36
CA LEU A 50 -3.45 -9.28 6.08
C LEU A 50 -4.52 -10.28 6.54
N ASP A 51 -4.52 -11.46 5.93
CA ASP A 51 -5.24 -12.64 6.40
C ASP A 51 -4.44 -13.44 7.45
N ASP A 52 -5.03 -14.54 7.93
CA ASP A 52 -4.40 -15.45 8.90
C ASP A 52 -3.13 -16.15 8.37
N GLN A 53 -2.91 -16.14 7.06
CA GLN A 53 -1.72 -16.67 6.40
C GLN A 53 -0.69 -15.58 6.08
N LEU A 54 -0.85 -14.36 6.62
CA LEU A 54 -0.02 -13.19 6.36
C LEU A 54 0.00 -12.76 4.88
N LYS A 55 -1.08 -13.02 4.14
CA LYS A 55 -1.25 -12.52 2.77
C LYS A 55 -2.05 -11.23 2.77
N VAL A 56 -1.68 -10.30 1.89
CA VAL A 56 -2.39 -9.03 1.72
C VAL A 56 -3.79 -9.28 1.14
N VAL A 57 -4.82 -8.77 1.82
CA VAL A 57 -6.22 -8.85 1.38
C VAL A 57 -6.82 -7.49 1.05
N SER A 58 -6.33 -6.42 1.69
CA SER A 58 -6.72 -5.04 1.33
C SER A 58 -5.58 -4.06 1.56
N VAL A 59 -5.63 -2.95 0.81
CA VAL A 59 -4.75 -1.80 0.98
C VAL A 59 -5.62 -0.55 0.89
N GLU A 60 -5.65 0.22 1.98
CA GLU A 60 -6.36 1.50 2.07
C GLU A 60 -5.34 2.62 2.18
N LEU A 61 -5.43 3.63 1.31
CA LEU A 61 -4.58 4.81 1.36
C LEU A 61 -5.37 5.97 1.95
N SER A 62 -4.76 6.70 2.86
CA SER A 62 -5.33 7.93 3.40
C SER A 62 -4.29 9.05 3.34
N GLY A 63 -4.67 10.15 2.71
CA GLY A 63 -3.82 11.30 2.41
C GLY A 63 -4.39 12.09 1.23
N SER A 64 -4.07 13.38 1.18
CA SER A 64 -4.49 14.25 0.07
C SER A 64 -3.98 13.65 -1.24
N PRO A 65 -4.84 13.33 -2.23
CA PRO A 65 -4.38 12.75 -3.48
C PRO A 65 -3.60 13.79 -4.25
N GLY A 66 -2.27 13.79 -4.17
CA GLY A 66 -1.52 14.13 -5.37
C GLY A 66 -1.78 13.00 -6.36
N GLU A 67 -2.26 13.35 -7.54
CA GLU A 67 -2.38 12.51 -8.74
C GLU A 67 -2.29 10.99 -8.52
N SER A 68 -3.39 10.36 -8.11
CA SER A 68 -3.55 8.91 -8.23
C SER A 68 -3.63 8.55 -9.71
N ARG A 69 -2.50 8.40 -10.37
CA ARG A 69 -2.46 7.97 -11.78
C ARG A 69 -2.64 6.45 -11.82
N MET A 70 -3.89 6.01 -11.88
CA MET A 70 -4.21 4.63 -12.23
C MET A 70 -3.73 4.41 -13.67
N GLN A 71 -2.55 3.83 -13.85
CA GLN A 71 -2.09 3.38 -15.17
C GLN A 71 -2.84 2.09 -15.51
N GLY A 72 -4.15 2.23 -15.78
CA GLY A 72 -4.91 1.23 -16.50
C GLY A 72 -4.38 1.17 -17.92
N GLY A 73 -3.48 0.23 -18.19
CA GLY A 73 -3.15 -0.18 -19.55
C GLY A 73 -4.39 -0.84 -20.16
N GLY A 74 -5.16 -0.04 -20.90
CA GLY A 74 -6.23 -0.52 -21.75
C GLY A 74 -5.67 -1.18 -23.01
N ARG A 75 -6.36 -2.27 -23.38
CA ARG A 75 -6.23 -3.11 -24.59
C ARG A 75 -5.13 -4.16 -24.58
#